data_AF-A0A4R5CUY1-F1
#
_entry.id   AF-A0A4R5CUY1-F1
#
_cell.length_a   1.000
_cell.length_b   1.000
_cell.length_c   1.000
_cell.angle_alpha   90.00
_cell.angle_beta   90.00
_cell.angle_gamma   90.00
#
_symmetry.space_group_name_H-M   'P 1'
#
loop_
_entity.id
_entity.type
_entity.pdbx_description
1 polymer ?
#
loop_
_entity_poly.entity_id
_entity_poly.type
_entity_poly.pdbx_seq_one_letter_code
_entity_poly.pdbx_strand_id
1 'polypeptide(L)' 'MKSITIGKLTFSKKAISLTATLFFSFGVLLGAFITLSIESESKFNFLLFLLLNIPIWAYLMPKIRKEITEND' A
#
# COMPACT_ATOMS: atom_id res chain seq x y z
N MET A 1 14.10 -8.60 -14.42
CA MET A 1 14.75 -7.90 -13.31
C MET A 1 14.90 -8.85 -12.13
N LYS A 2 16.12 -9.09 -11.65
CA LYS A 2 16.48 -10.20 -10.73
C LYS A 2 16.20 -9.88 -9.25
N SER A 3 16.44 -8.64 -8.81
CA SER A 3 16.14 -8.07 -7.49
C SER A 3 16.58 -6.61 -7.54
N ILE A 4 16.09 -5.76 -6.64
CA ILE A 4 16.55 -4.36 -6.52
C ILE A 4 17.09 -4.17 -5.11
N THR A 5 18.33 -3.70 -5.00
CA THR A 5 18.94 -3.39 -3.70
C THR A 5 18.96 -1.87 -3.52
N ILE A 6 18.43 -1.39 -2.39
CA ILE A 6 18.42 0.02 -2.00
C ILE A 6 19.08 0.10 -0.62
N GLY A 7 20.29 0.67 -0.56
CA GLY A 7 21.10 0.64 0.66
C GLY A 7 21.41 -0.80 1.08
N LYS A 8 21.10 -1.15 2.33
CA LYS A 8 21.25 -2.52 2.85
C LYS A 8 20.08 -3.44 2.52
N LEU A 9 18.97 -2.93 2.00
CA LEU A 9 17.75 -3.71 1.77
C LEU A 9 17.70 -4.23 0.34
N THR A 10 17.59 -5.55 0.19
CA THR A 10 17.36 -6.24 -1.07
C THR A 10 15.89 -6.61 -1.19
N PHE A 11 15.24 -6.04 -2.20
CA PHE A 11 13.84 -6.29 -2.54
C PHE A 11 13.76 -7.37 -3.60
N SER A 12 13.03 -8.45 -3.30
CA SER A 12 12.70 -9.46 -4.31
C SER A 12 11.75 -8.89 -5.37
N LYS A 13 11.65 -9.55 -6.53
CA LYS A 13 10.64 -9.20 -7.55
C LYS A 13 9.22 -9.21 -6.98
N LYS A 14 8.94 -10.13 -6.05
CA LYS A 14 7.65 -10.21 -5.36
C LYS A 14 7.44 -9.03 -4.41
N ALA A 15 8.47 -8.62 -3.65
CA ALA A 15 8.38 -7.44 -2.79
C ALA A 15 7.99 -6.18 -3.58
N ILE A 16 8.63 -5.97 -4.74
CA ILE A 16 8.32 -4.84 -5.63
C ILE A 16 6.87 -4.92 -6.12
N SER A 17 6.45 -6.10 -6.59
CA SER A 17 5.06 -6.30 -7.05
C SER A 17 4.05 -6.06 -5.94
N LEU A 18 4.28 -6.59 -4.74
CA LEU A 18 3.40 -6.41 -3.58
C LEU A 18 3.34 -4.95 -3.13
N THR A 19 4.47 -4.24 -3.17
CA THR A 19 4.54 -2.82 -2.85
C THR A 19 3.77 -2.00 -3.88
N ALA A 20 3.91 -2.31 -5.17
CA ALA A 20 3.11 -1.68 -6.23
C ALA A 20 1.60 -1.94 -6.04
N THR A 21 1.21 -3.18 -5.70
CA THR A 21 -0.19 -3.52 -5.38
C THR A 21 -0.69 -2.74 -4.16
N LEU A 22 0.11 -2.59 -3.11
CA LEU A 22 -0.24 -1.80 -1.92
C LEU A 22 -0.57 -0.36 -2.30
N PHE A 23 0.33 0.31 -3.04
CA PHE A 23 0.12 1.69 -3.48
C PHE A 23 -1.06 1.83 -4.45
N PHE A 24 -1.23 0.87 -5.35
CA PHE A 24 -2.35 0.86 -6.27
C PHE A 24 -3.69 0.74 -5.53
N SER A 25 -3.81 -0.22 -4.60
CA SER A 25 -5.01 -0.39 -3.78
C SER A 25 -5.29 0.84 -2.91
N PHE A 26 -4.25 1.45 -2.34
CA PHE A 26 -4.38 2.70 -1.60
C PHE A 26 -4.93 3.83 -2.48
N GLY A 27 -4.39 4.01 -3.69
CA GLY A 27 -4.83 5.02 -4.64
C GLY A 27 -6.28 4.82 -5.11
N VAL A 28 -6.66 3.57 -5.41
CA VAL A 28 -8.05 3.22 -5.75
C VAL A 28 -9.01 3.56 -4.61
N LEU A 29 -8.65 3.19 -3.38
CA LEU A 29 -9.49 3.43 -2.22
C LEU A 29 -9.63 4.93 -1.92
N LEU A 30 -8.53 5.69 -2.06
CA LEU A 30 -8.53 7.15 -1.93
C LEU A 30 -9.40 7.81 -2.99
N GLY A 31 -9.25 7.41 -4.26
CA GLY A 31 -10.08 7.92 -5.35
C GLY A 31 -11.56 7.64 -5.14
N ALA A 32 -11.92 6.41 -4.77
CA ALA A 32 -13.30 6.04 -4.48
C ALA A 32 -13.88 6.87 -3.32
N PHE A 33 -13.10 7.11 -2.27
CA PHE A 33 -13.53 7.92 -1.13
C PHE A 33 -13.73 9.40 -1.50
N ILE A 34 -12.87 9.95 -2.35
CA ILE A 34 -13.02 11.31 -2.88
C ILE A 34 -14.31 11.40 -3.70
N THR A 35 -14.51 10.49 -4.65
CA THR A 35 -15.72 10.48 -5.50
C THR A 35 -16.99 10.37 -4.64
N LEU A 36 -17.03 9.45 -3.68
CA LEU A 36 -18.17 9.30 -2.76
C LEU A 36 -18.41 10.57 -1.94
N SER A 37 -17.35 11.24 -1.47
CA SER A 37 -17.48 12.49 -0.71
C SER A 37 -18.07 13.61 -1.59
N ILE A 38 -17.63 13.71 -2.85
CA ILE A 38 -18.16 14.69 -3.82
C ILE A 38 -19.63 14.39 -4.13
N GLU A 39 -19.99 13.14 -4.44
CA GLU A 39 -21.36 12.76 -4.80
C GLU A 39 -22.36 12.93 -3.64
N SER A 40 -21.91 12.74 -2.40
CA SER A 40 -22.76 12.89 -1.22
C SER A 40 -22.77 14.31 -0.64
N GLU A 41 -22.12 15.28 -1.30
CA GLU A 41 -21.88 16.64 -0.79
C GLU A 41 -21.31 16.66 0.64
N SER A 42 -20.61 15.61 1.01
CA SER A 42 -20.09 15.42 2.36
C SER A 42 -18.62 15.77 2.44
N LYS A 43 -18.17 16.19 3.62
CA LYS A 43 -16.75 16.42 3.85
C LYS A 43 -16.01 15.09 3.84
N PHE A 44 -14.85 15.06 3.20
CA PHE A 44 -13.97 13.90 3.22
C PHE A 44 -13.64 13.49 4.66
N ASN A 45 -14.10 12.30 5.07
CA ASN A 45 -13.84 11.78 6.40
C ASN A 45 -12.51 11.02 6.43
N PHE A 46 -11.46 11.73 6.82
CA PHE A 46 -10.11 11.18 6.91
C PHE A 46 -9.99 10.00 7.89
N LEU A 47 -10.75 10.02 8.99
CA LEU A 47 -10.73 8.95 9.98
C LEU A 47 -11.31 7.65 9.41
N LEU A 48 -12.42 7.77 8.66
CA LEU A 48 -13.06 6.62 8.03
C LEU A 48 -12.18 6.04 6.91
N PHE A 49 -11.53 6.91 6.12
CA PHE A 49 -10.54 6.49 5.14
C PHE A 49 -9.38 5.71 5.77
N LEU A 50 -8.82 6.20 6.88
CA LEU A 50 -7.74 5.51 7.60
C LEU A 50 -8.19 4.13 8.10
N LEU A 51 -9.38 4.03 8.71
CA LEU A 51 -9.93 2.76 9.19
C LEU A 51 -10.09 1.73 8.07
N LEU A 52 -10.61 2.14 6.91
CA LEU A 52 -10.73 1.28 5.73
C LEU A 52 -9.37 0.90 5.12
N ASN A 53 -8.32 1.66 5.41
CA ASN A 53 -6.97 1.37 4.94
C ASN A 53 -6.26 0.30 5.79
N ILE A 54 -6.61 0.17 7.07
CA ILE A 54 -5.96 -0.76 8.02
C ILE A 54 -5.92 -2.21 7.50
N PRO A 55 -7.01 -2.79 6.95
CA PRO A 55 -6.98 -4.18 6.45
C PRO A 55 -5.99 -4.39 5.31
N ILE A 56 -5.84 -3.39 4.42
CA ILE A 56 -4.90 -3.46 3.29
C ILE A 56 -3.46 -3.54 3.82
N TRP A 57 -3.12 -2.67 4.77
CA TRP A 57 -1.81 -2.68 5.41
C TRP A 57 -1.57 -3.95 6.23
N ALA A 58 -2.55 -4.37 7.04
CA ALA A 58 -2.45 -5.57 7.86
C ALA A 58 -2.19 -6.84 7.03
N TYR A 59 -2.77 -6.92 5.82
CA TYR A 59 -2.58 -8.06 4.93
C TYR A 59 -1.29 -8.03 4.12
N LEU A 60 -0.93 -6.87 3.55
CA LEU A 60 0.19 -6.74 2.61
C LEU A 60 1.53 -6.49 3.29
N MET A 61 1.57 -5.70 4.37
CA MET A 61 2.80 -5.35 5.06
C MET A 61 3.63 -6.57 5.54
N PRO A 62 3.05 -7.58 6.22
CA PRO A 62 3.82 -8.76 6.62
C PRO A 62 4.32 -9.59 5.43
N LYS A 63 3.61 -9.57 4.29
CA LYS A 63 4.05 -10.26 3.07
C LYS A 63 5.22 -9.55 2.41
N ILE A 64 5.18 -8.21 2.36
CA ILE A 64 6.27 -7.40 1.85
C ILE A 64 7.53 -7.61 2.71
N ARG A 65 7.39 -7.57 4.04
CA ARG A 65 8.52 -7.74 4.96
C ARG A 65 9.23 -9.08 4.82
N LYS A 66 8.50 -10.16 4.52
CA LYS A 66 9.09 -11.50 4.28
C LYS A 66 9.91 -11.60 3.00
N GLU A 67 9.71 -10.66 2.08
CA GLU A 67 10.35 -10.64 0.76
C GLU A 67 11.46 -9.57 0.67
N ILE A 68 11.77 -8.90 1.79
CA ILE A 68 12.88 -7.97 1.94
C ILE A 68 13.95 -8.64 2.80
N THR A 69 15.17 -8.73 2.26
CA THR A 69 16.36 -9.20 2.98
C THR A 69 17.31 -8.04 3.25
N GLU A 70 17.96 -8.05 4.40
CA GLU A 70 19.04 -7.11 4.71
C GLU A 70 20.38 -7.79 4.41
N ASN A 71 21.22 -7.14 3.63
CA ASN A 71 22.61 -7.58 3.41
C ASN A 71 23.50 -6.86 4.45
N ASP A 72 24.28 -7.65 5.21
CA ASP A 72 25.21 -7.16 6.24
C ASP A 72 26.26 -6.18 5.70
#